data_AF-A0A7C9G7C6-F1
#
_entry.id   AF-A0A7C9G7C6-F1
#
_cell.length_a   1.000
_cell.length_b   1.000
_cell.length_c   1.000
_cell.angle_alpha   90.00
_cell.angle_beta   90.00
_cell.angle_gamma   90.00
#
_symmetry.space_group_name_H-M   'P 1'
#
loop_
_entity.id
_entity.type
_entity.pdbx_description
1 polymer ?
#
loop_
_entity_poly.entity_id
_entity_poly.type
_entity_poly.pdbx_seq_one_letter_code
_entity_poly.pdbx_strand_id
1 'polypeptide(L)' 'MTDSVLLALALVCLIEGLGPLLFPKRWKRLLKTLSEAPASNIRQIGLGLVGVSIILLYVINL' A
#
# COMPACT_ATOMS: atom_id res chain seq x y z
N MET A 1 23.53 3.12 3.65
CA MET A 1 22.51 3.88 2.90
C MET A 1 21.71 2.96 1.97
N THR A 2 22.38 2.10 1.19
CA THR A 2 21.74 1.06 0.37
C THR A 2 21.00 0.00 1.17
N ASP A 3 21.51 -0.36 2.35
CA ASP A 3 20.93 -1.43 3.18
C ASP A 3 19.54 -1.06 3.71
N SER A 4 19.34 0.21 4.07
CA SER A 4 18.04 0.72 4.54
C SER A 4 17.00 0.74 3.43
N VAL A 5 17.39 1.09 2.20
CA VAL A 5 16.49 1.08 1.04
C VAL A 5 16.12 -0.36 0.66
N LEU A 6 17.09 -1.27 0.66
CA LEU A 6 16.86 -2.68 0.38
C LEU A 6 15.96 -3.34 1.45
N LEU A 7 16.14 -2.97 2.71
CA LEU A 7 15.29 -3.42 3.82
C LEU A 7 13.85 -2.90 3.67
N ALA A 8 13.67 -1.62 3.35
CA ALA A 8 12.34 -1.04 3.11
C ALA A 8 11.62 -1.74 1.95
N LEU A 9 12.33 -2.01 0.85
CA LEU A 9 11.79 -2.78 -0.29
C LEU A 9 11.44 -4.21 0.12
N ALA A 10 12.29 -4.89 0.89
CA ALA A 10 12.01 -6.24 1.38
C ALA A 10 10.73 -6.27 2.25
N LEU A 11 10.53 -5.28 3.12
CA LEU A 11 9.33 -5.17 3.96
C LEU A 11 8.08 -4.87 3.14
N VAL A 12 8.14 -3.98 2.16
CA VAL A 12 7.01 -3.69 1.25
C VAL A 12 6.63 -4.95 0.47
N CYS A 13 7.60 -5.65 -0.12
CA CYS A 13 7.35 -6.92 -0.82
C CYS A 13 6.77 -8.00 0.10
N LEU A 14 7.25 -8.09 1.34
CA LEU A 14 6.73 -9.03 2.32
C LEU A 14 5.26 -8.73 2.65
N ILE A 15 4.92 -7.47 2.94
CA ILE A 15 3.54 -7.06 3.28
C ILE A 15 2.60 -7.25 2.08
N GLU A 16 3.01 -6.80 0.89
CA GLU A 16 2.22 -6.98 -0.35
C GLU A 16 2.05 -8.46 -0.72
N GLY A 17 3.04 -9.30 -0.43
CA GLY A 17 2.99 -10.75 -0.66
C GLY A 17 2.09 -11.51 0.32
N LEU A 18 1.85 -11.00 1.53
CA LEU A 18 1.00 -11.67 2.52
C LEU A 18 -0.47 -11.74 2.10
N GLY A 19 -1.00 -10.69 1.46
CA GLY A 19 -2.38 -10.64 0.95
C GLY A 19 -2.74 -11.81 0.01
N PRO A 20 -1.99 -12.00 -1.10
CA PRO A 20 -2.23 -13.12 -2.02
C PRO A 20 -1.87 -14.47 -1.42
N LEU A 21 -0.88 -14.56 -0.53
CA LEU A 21 -0.46 -15.83 0.09
C LEU A 21 -1.50 -16.36 1.10
N LEU A 22 -2.01 -15.50 1.99
CA LEU A 22 -2.92 -15.90 3.07
C LEU A 22 -4.38 -16.00 2.59
N PHE A 23 -4.83 -15.09 1.72
CA PHE A 23 -6.23 -14.99 1.32
C PHE A 23 -6.43 -14.79 -0.19
N PRO A 24 -5.99 -15.73 -1.05
CA PRO A 24 -5.95 -15.55 -2.50
C PRO A 24 -7.32 -15.25 -3.13
N LYS A 25 -8.40 -15.87 -2.63
CA LYS A 25 -9.77 -15.65 -3.16
C LYS A 25 -10.31 -14.27 -2.82
N ARG A 26 -10.09 -13.80 -1.58
CA ARG A 26 -10.53 -12.48 -1.13
C ARG A 26 -9.71 -11.38 -1.79
N TRP A 27 -8.40 -11.59 -1.89
CA TRP A 27 -7.48 -10.69 -2.58
C TRP A 27 -7.87 -10.47 -4.05
N LYS A 28 -8.17 -11.55 -4.79
CA LYS A 28 -8.66 -11.46 -6.17
C LYS A 28 -9.97 -10.66 -6.29
N ARG A 29 -10.91 -10.87 -5.36
CA ARG A 29 -12.18 -10.11 -5.35
C ARG A 29 -11.93 -8.62 -5.09
N LEU A 30 -11.07 -8.28 -4.11
CA LEU A 30 -10.69 -6.91 -3.80
C LEU A 30 -10.09 -6.22 -5.03
N LEU A 31 -9.10 -6.85 -5.67
CA LEU A 31 -8.45 -6.32 -6.87
C LEU A 31 -9.45 -6.10 -8.01
N LYS A 32 -10.38 -7.03 -8.21
CA LYS A 32 -11.44 -6.89 -9.22
C LYS A 32 -12.32 -5.66 -8.93
N THR A 33 -12.78 -5.51 -7.70
CA THR A 33 -13.57 -4.34 -7.28
C THR A 33 -12.80 -3.04 -7.47
N LEU A 34 -11.50 -3.02 -7.16
CA LEU A 34 -10.65 -1.85 -7.39
C LEU A 34 -10.47 -1.55 -8.89
N SER A 35 -10.30 -2.57 -9.73
CA SER A 35 -10.14 -2.39 -11.18
C SER A 35 -11.40 -1.89 -11.89
N GLU A 36 -12.58 -2.23 -11.35
CA GLU A 36 -13.87 -1.78 -11.86
C GLU A 36 -14.29 -0.41 -11.30
N ALA A 37 -13.60 0.08 -10.26
CA ALA A 37 -13.88 1.38 -9.67
C ALA A 37 -13.46 2.52 -10.61
N PRO A 38 -14.20 3.66 -10.63
CA PRO A 38 -13.83 4.80 -11.44
C PRO A 38 -12.49 5.39 -10.96
N ALA A 39 -11.69 5.90 -11.90
CA ALA A 39 -10.35 6.45 -11.62
C ALA A 39 -10.35 7.57 -10.56
N SER A 40 -11.45 8.32 -10.44
CA SER A 40 -11.63 9.32 -9.38
C SER A 40 -11.51 8.74 -7.98
N ASN A 41 -12.07 7.56 -7.75
CA ASN A 41 -12.13 6.93 -6.44
C ASN A 41 -10.77 6.34 -6.09
N ILE A 42 -10.09 5.69 -7.05
CA ILE A 42 -8.72 5.20 -6.86
C ILE A 42 -7.78 6.38 -6.52
N ARG A 43 -7.94 7.52 -7.20
CA ARG A 43 -7.16 8.73 -6.91
C ARG A 43 -7.42 9.26 -5.49
N GLN A 44 -8.66 9.25 -5.02
CA GLN A 44 -8.99 9.67 -3.64
C GLN A 44 -8.39 8.74 -2.60
N ILE A 45 -8.42 7.42 -2.82
CA ILE A 45 -7.77 6.44 -1.95
C ILE A 45 -6.25 6.69 -1.91
N GLY A 46 -5.64 6.90 -3.08
CA GLY A 46 -4.22 7.25 -3.17
C GLY A 46 -3.87 8.54 -2.45
N LEU A 47 -4.67 9.59 -2.59
CA LEU A 47 -4.48 10.86 -1.87
C LEU A 47 -4.58 10.67 -0.36
N GLY A 48 -5.52 9.85 0.12
CA GLY A 48 -5.65 9.51 1.54
C GLY A 48 -4.40 8.79 2.07
N LEU A 49 -3.92 7.77 1.36
CA LEU A 49 -2.70 7.05 1.74
C LEU A 49 -1.47 7.97 1.80
N VAL A 50 -1.28 8.80 0.75
CA VAL A 50 -0.16 9.74 0.68
C VAL A 50 -0.27 10.78 1.80
N GLY A 51 -1.45 11.35 2.01
CA GLY A 51 -1.69 12.32 3.08
C GLY A 51 -1.38 11.76 4.48
N VAL A 52 -1.89 10.56 4.79
CA VAL A 52 -1.58 9.88 6.07
C VAL A 52 -0.09 9.62 6.20
N SER A 53 0.58 9.18 5.12
CA SER A 53 2.02 8.91 5.14
C SER A 53 2.84 10.18 5.45
N ILE A 54 2.47 11.31 4.85
CA ILE A 54 3.12 12.61 5.10
C ILE A 54 2.92 13.03 6.56
N ILE A 55 1.70 12.90 7.10
CA ILE A 55 1.41 13.23 8.50
C ILE A 55 2.23 12.33 9.43
N LEU A 56 2.28 11.03 9.17
CA LEU A 56 3.02 10.08 9.99
C LEU A 56 4.53 10.40 9.98
N LEU A 57 5.08 10.70 8.80
CA LEU A 57 6.48 11.12 8.66
C LEU A 57 6.77 12.39 9.45
N TYR A 58 5.86 13.37 9.41
CA TYR A 58 5.99 14.60 10.19
C TYR A 58 5.97 14.32 11.69
N VAL A 59 5.04 13.49 12.18
CA VAL A 59 4.93 13.14 13.61
C VAL A 59 6.15 12.35 14.12
N ILE A 60 6.69 11.43 13.32
CA ILE A 60 7.85 10.60 13.72
C ILE A 60 9.16 11.40 13.72
N ASN A 61 9.28 12.43 12.87
CA ASN A 61 10.47 13.30 12.78
C ASN A 61 10.37 14.59 13.61
N LEU A 62 9.30 14.78 14.40
CA LEU A 62 9.11 15.92 15.31
C LEU A 62 9.66 15.60 16.70
#